data_AF-A0A2V2VS18-F1
#
_entry.id   AF-A0A2V2VS18-F1
#
_cell.length_a   1.000
_cell.length_b   1.000
_cell.length_c   1.000
_cell.angle_alpha   90.00
_cell.angle_beta   90.00
_cell.angle_gamma   90.00
#
_symmetry.space_group_name_H-M   'P 1'
#
loop_
_entity.id
_entity.type
_entity.pdbx_description
1 polymer ?
#
loop_
_entity_poly.entity_id
_entity_poly.type
_entity_poly.pdbx_seq_one_letter_code
_entity_poly.pdbx_strand_id
1 'polypeptide(L)' 'MQSAKKRELCYESRDAYHKCLDTLPEDPEKECSAQKTALGKACPSSWINYFEKQREREVILQLQLEHSNTRGGQ' A
#
# COMPACT_ATOMS: atom_id res chain seq x y z
N MET A 1 -22.56 11.16 5.18
CA MET A 1 -22.94 9.80 4.72
C MET A 1 -22.14 9.48 3.45
N GLN A 2 -21.21 8.53 3.51
CA GLN A 2 -20.56 8.02 2.28
C GLN A 2 -21.46 6.94 1.67
N SER A 3 -22.10 7.28 0.54
CA SER A 3 -23.01 6.41 -0.21
C SER A 3 -22.31 5.11 -0.60
N ALA A 4 -23.03 3.98 -0.60
CA ALA A 4 -22.48 2.65 -0.93
C ALA A 4 -21.64 2.64 -2.23
N LYS A 5 -22.09 3.34 -3.27
CA LYS A 5 -21.35 3.54 -4.53
C LYS A 5 -19.96 4.17 -4.38
N LYS A 6 -19.76 5.11 -3.45
CA LYS A 6 -18.44 5.73 -3.23
C LYS A 6 -17.47 4.76 -2.55
N ARG A 7 -17.98 3.85 -1.72
CA ARG A 7 -17.18 2.80 -1.09
C ARG A 7 -16.78 1.72 -2.09
N GLU A 8 -17.68 1.35 -2.99
CA GLU A 8 -17.39 0.41 -4.08
C GLU A 8 -16.27 0.94 -4.97
N LEU A 9 -16.39 2.18 -5.45
CA LEU A 9 -15.36 2.84 -6.27
C LEU A 9 -13.99 2.94 -5.56
N CYS A 10 -14.02 3.18 -4.25
CA CYS A 10 -12.84 3.21 -3.40
C CYS A 10 -12.18 1.82 -3.30
N TYR A 11 -12.98 0.76 -3.13
CA TYR A 11 -12.46 -0.60 -3.11
C TYR A 11 -11.89 -1.04 -4.45
N GLU A 12 -12.54 -0.71 -5.58
CA GLU A 12 -12.01 -1.00 -6.91
C GLU A 12 -10.67 -0.29 -7.16
N SER A 13 -10.58 0.99 -6.79
CA SER A 13 -9.34 1.77 -6.90
C SER A 13 -8.24 1.21 -5.99
N ARG A 14 -8.61 0.72 -4.80
CA ARG A 14 -7.69 0.05 -3.86
C ARG A 14 -7.18 -1.24 -4.44
N ASP A 15 -8.05 -2.05 -5.02
CA ASP A 15 -7.68 -3.34 -5.61
C ASP A 15 -6.72 -3.14 -6.79
N ALA A 16 -7.00 -2.16 -7.65
CA ALA A 16 -6.09 -1.77 -8.74
C ALA A 16 -4.72 -1.29 -8.21
N TYR A 17 -4.71 -0.50 -7.14
CA TYR A 17 -3.47 -0.07 -6.49
C TYR A 17 -2.70 -1.26 -5.91
N HIS A 18 -3.35 -2.14 -5.12
CA HIS A 18 -2.70 -3.31 -4.54
C HIS A 18 -2.18 -4.29 -5.60
N LYS A 19 -2.94 -4.53 -6.66
CA LYS A 19 -2.51 -5.37 -7.78
C LYS A 19 -1.27 -4.82 -8.45
N CYS A 20 -1.21 -3.50 -8.65
CA CYS A 20 -0.03 -2.84 -9.18
C CYS A 20 1.18 -3.06 -8.25
N LEU A 21 0.99 -2.91 -6.93
CA LEU A 21 2.04 -3.09 -5.94
C LEU A 21 2.56 -4.54 -5.89
N ASP A 22 1.69 -5.54 -6.08
CA ASP A 22 2.05 -6.96 -6.13
C ASP A 22 2.91 -7.32 -7.34
N THR A 23 2.64 -6.70 -8.49
CA THR A 23 3.42 -6.91 -9.72
C THR A 23 4.81 -6.30 -9.72
N LEU A 24 5.14 -5.39 -8.79
CA LEU A 24 6.34 -4.56 -8.85
C LEU A 24 7.27 -4.84 -7.67
N PRO A 25 8.42 -5.51 -7.93
CA PRO A 25 9.29 -6.02 -6.86
C PRO A 25 10.23 -4.98 -6.24
N GLU A 26 10.52 -3.86 -6.91
CA GLU A 26 11.57 -2.91 -6.47
C GLU A 26 11.03 -1.55 -6.00
N ASP A 27 10.18 -0.87 -6.78
CA ASP A 27 9.69 0.49 -6.48
C ASP A 27 8.18 0.65 -6.76
N PRO A 28 7.33 -0.13 -6.08
CA PRO A 28 5.89 -0.16 -6.36
C PRO A 28 5.21 1.18 -6.07
N GLU A 29 5.74 2.01 -5.17
CA GLU A 29 5.17 3.33 -4.87
C GLU A 29 5.35 4.36 -6.00
N LYS A 30 6.47 4.30 -6.72
CA LYS A 30 6.76 5.21 -7.84
C LYS A 30 5.91 4.85 -9.05
N GLU A 31 5.94 3.57 -9.40
CA GLU A 31 5.25 3.03 -10.57
C GLU A 31 3.73 3.05 -10.40
N CYS A 32 3.22 2.81 -9.17
CA CYS A 32 1.80 2.86 -8.88
C CYS A 32 1.31 4.25 -8.41
N SER A 33 2.10 5.32 -8.61
CA SER A 33 1.75 6.68 -8.19
C SER A 33 0.48 7.21 -8.87
N ALA A 34 0.22 6.80 -10.12
CA ALA A 34 -1.02 7.12 -10.82
C ALA A 34 -2.25 6.51 -10.14
N GLN A 35 -2.16 5.24 -9.75
CA GLN A 35 -3.20 4.51 -9.03
C GLN A 35 -3.36 5.06 -7.60
N LYS A 36 -2.26 5.45 -6.94
CA LYS A 36 -2.28 6.15 -5.63
C LYS A 36 -3.04 7.47 -5.72
N THR A 37 -2.84 8.23 -6.79
CA THR A 37 -3.55 9.49 -7.04
C THR A 37 -5.04 9.26 -7.32
N ALA A 38 -5.38 8.21 -8.08
CA ALA A 38 -6.77 7.82 -8.32
C ALA A 38 -7.47 7.37 -7.02
N LEU A 39 -6.78 6.57 -6.21
CA LEU A 39 -7.20 6.18 -4.86
C LEU A 39 -7.44 7.41 -3.98
N GLY A 40 -6.55 8.41 -4.06
CA GLY A 40 -6.66 9.76 -3.49
C GLY A 40 -8.01 10.44 -3.72
N LYS A 41 -8.54 10.29 -4.93
CA LYS A 41 -9.79 10.94 -5.35
C LYS A 41 -11.03 10.10 -5.05
N ALA A 42 -10.88 8.77 -5.04
CA ALA A 42 -11.97 7.82 -4.82
C ALA A 42 -12.20 7.50 -3.34
N CYS A 43 -11.13 7.37 -2.56
CA CYS A 43 -11.14 7.02 -1.15
C CYS A 43 -10.92 8.22 -0.23
N PRO A 44 -11.46 8.19 1.00
CA PRO A 44 -11.13 9.17 2.02
C PRO A 44 -9.65 9.06 2.44
N SER A 45 -9.03 10.20 2.73
CA SER A 45 -7.61 10.31 3.12
C SER A 45 -7.24 9.45 4.33
N SER A 46 -8.19 9.19 5.25
CA SER A 46 -7.99 8.32 6.41
C SER A 46 -7.64 6.88 6.03
N TRP A 47 -8.20 6.38 4.92
CA TRP A 47 -7.89 5.04 4.42
C TRP A 47 -6.51 5.01 3.77
N ILE A 48 -6.19 6.02 2.98
CA ILE A 48 -4.89 6.13 2.31
C ILE A 48 -3.77 6.19 3.34
N ASN A 49 -3.92 7.01 4.37
CA ASN A 49 -2.95 7.12 5.46
C ASN A 49 -2.76 5.78 6.19
N TYR A 50 -3.84 5.03 6.40
CA TYR A 50 -3.76 3.69 6.98
C TYR A 50 -2.95 2.73 6.09
N PHE A 51 -3.18 2.73 4.78
CA PHE A 51 -2.44 1.88 3.84
C PHE A 51 -0.96 2.27 3.74
N GLU A 52 -0.63 3.57 3.72
CA GLU A 52 0.75 4.05 3.74
C GLU A 52 1.48 3.59 5.01
N LYS A 53 0.85 3.76 6.19
CA LYS A 53 1.40 3.30 7.46
C LYS A 53 1.56 1.78 7.52
N GLN A 54 0.65 1.02 6.92
CA GLN A 54 0.74 -0.43 6.88
C GLN A 54 1.97 -0.86 6.06
N ARG A 55 2.15 -0.29 4.87
CA ARG A 55 3.32 -0.56 4.01
C ARG A 55 4.62 -0.20 4.72
N GLU A 56 4.69 0.98 5.32
CA GLU A 56 5.86 1.40 6.10
C GLU A 56 6.19 0.38 7.18
N ARG A 57 5.18 -0.09 7.93
CA ARG A 57 5.35 -1.14 8.94
C ARG A 57 5.85 -2.45 8.33
N GLU A 58 5.29 -2.90 7.22
CA GLU A 58 5.69 -4.15 6.57
C GLU A 58 7.14 -4.09 6.07
N VAL A 59 7.54 -3.00 5.42
CA VAL A 59 8.92 -2.77 4.99
C VAL A 59 9.87 -2.73 6.18
N ILE A 60 9.51 -2.01 7.25
CA ILE A 60 10.32 -1.98 8.48
C ILE A 60 10.45 -3.39 9.09
N LEU A 61 9.37 -4.17 9.11
CA LEU A 61 9.38 -5.53 9.63
C LEU A 61 10.26 -6.44 8.77
N GLN A 62 10.17 -6.35 7.44
CA GLN A 62 11.02 -7.08 6.51
C GLN A 62 12.50 -6.74 6.74
N LEU A 63 12.85 -5.45 6.80
CA LEU A 63 14.21 -5.00 7.09
C LEU A 63 14.70 -5.50 8.45
N GLN A 64 13.84 -5.51 9.49
CA GLN A 64 14.18 -6.05 10.80
C GLN A 64 14.45 -7.57 10.76
N LEU A 65 13.64 -8.32 10.02
CA LEU A 65 13.82 -9.75 9.81
C LEU A 65 15.14 -10.03 9.08
N GLU A 66 15.45 -9.27 8.01
CA GLU A 66 16.72 -9.37 7.29
C GLU A 66 17.91 -9.08 8.22
N HIS A 67 17.83 -8.01 9.03
CA HIS A 67 18.85 -7.65 10.02
C HIS A 67 19.00 -8.67 11.16
N SER A 68 17.92 -9.38 11.50
CA SER A 68 17.94 -10.46 12.50
C SER A 68 18.59 -11.71 11.89
N ASN A 69 18.26 -12.04 10.64
CA ASN A 69 18.77 -13.21 9.94
C ASN A 69 20.28 -13.09 9.66
N THR A 70 20.78 -11.88 9.42
CA THR A 70 22.23 -11.62 9.28
C THR A 70 23.01 -11.70 10.60
N ARG A 71 22.36 -11.50 11.76
CA ARG A 71 23.02 -11.55 13.08
C ARG A 71 22.96 -12.91 13.76
N GLY A 72 22.05 -13.79 13.33
CA GLY A 72 21.89 -15.14 13.89
C GLY A 72 22.82 -16.21 13.30
N GLY A 73 23.69 -15.85 12.35
CA GLY A 73 24.70 -16.73 11.77
C GLY A 73 26.10 -16.44 12.33
N GLN A 74 26.34 -16.77 13.60
CA GLN A 74 27.68 -16.94 14.18
C GLN A 74 27.71 -18.23 14.98
#